data_AF-A0A196MTJ5-F1
#
_entry.id   AF-A0A196MTJ5-F1
#
_cell.length_a   1.000
_cell.length_b   1.000
_cell.length_c   1.000
_cell.angle_alpha   90.00
_cell.angle_beta   90.00
_cell.angle_gamma   90.00
#
_symmetry.space_group_name_H-M   'P 1'
#
loop_
_entity.id
_entity.type
_entity.pdbx_description
1 polymer ?
#
loop_
_entity_poly.entity_id
_entity_poly.type
_entity_poly.pdbx_seq_one_letter_code
_entity_poly.pdbx_strand_id
1 'polypeptide(L)'
;MGADPSLIKAIRTRAAEIIAGAKAYDVPALCVRLGLEAGTEDEAMRSKFKYAHSRLMEVPAPKLLPMIHALLAEEADFALSELLAKAEEADGPMVSALTRRRIISLFDGQYLCSEYDELTFLETIWPLGAMPSVFQNDWGEHSSLREDVLQHTVRNDDWSNRELLEHLGLIDCSKVLFFRVLEALVHPTTVPDTVQLARVEGINEHLRHDGYRLQRAGRLSGSVIYKVEAAAIGSPAEASISGTLARFEPEQVHARWEAALDRRATDPAGAITLARTLLEDVFRWLLDDLAPTLEAPATDQDDLPQLYRKLSKALNLAPDGHSEPVFKQILGNCQSIVESLGALRNRLGDAHSSGPRKAKPAPRHAELAVNLAGSMATFLVATWEARKDAVPANEAAAERAA
;
A
#
# COMPACT_ATOMS: atom_id res chain seq x y z
N MET A 1 6.96 1.93 24.85
CA MET A 1 5.74 1.09 24.72
C MET A 1 6.22 -0.35 24.81
N GLY A 2 5.86 -1.09 25.85
CA GLY A 2 6.36 -2.47 26.03
C GLY A 2 5.59 -3.44 25.13
N ALA A 3 6.28 -4.47 24.61
CA ALA A 3 5.64 -5.57 23.91
C ALA A 3 4.55 -6.23 24.80
N ASP A 4 3.48 -6.73 24.18
CA ASP A 4 2.38 -7.40 24.87
C ASP A 4 2.91 -8.52 25.79
N PRO A 5 2.59 -8.52 27.10
CA PRO A 5 2.98 -9.58 28.03
C PRO A 5 2.63 -10.99 27.55
N SER A 6 1.53 -11.16 26.80
CA SER A 6 1.13 -12.45 26.23
C SER A 6 2.12 -12.95 25.17
N LEU A 7 2.55 -12.07 24.27
CA LEU A 7 3.56 -12.34 23.25
C LEU A 7 4.92 -12.66 23.88
N ILE A 8 5.33 -11.89 24.88
CA ILE A 8 6.58 -12.14 25.61
C ILE A 8 6.59 -13.53 26.27
N LYS A 9 5.45 -13.96 26.82
CA LYS A 9 5.31 -15.32 27.38
C LYS A 9 5.40 -16.40 26.29
N ALA A 10 4.75 -16.19 25.15
CA ALA A 10 4.81 -17.12 24.02
C ALA A 10 6.24 -17.25 23.47
N ILE A 11 6.96 -16.13 23.32
CA ILE A 11 8.37 -16.10 22.91
C ILE A 11 9.23 -16.95 23.85
N ARG A 12 9.10 -16.76 25.17
CA ARG A 12 9.86 -17.56 26.17
C ARG A 12 9.57 -19.04 26.06
N THR A 13 8.30 -19.40 25.86
CA THR A 13 7.87 -20.80 25.74
C THR A 13 8.49 -21.43 24.49
N ARG A 14 8.35 -20.79 23.33
CA ARG A 14 8.89 -21.31 22.08
C ARG A 14 10.41 -21.37 22.06
N ALA A 15 11.08 -20.35 22.59
CA ALA A 15 12.54 -20.36 22.74
C ALA A 15 13.02 -21.52 23.63
N ALA A 16 12.29 -21.81 24.72
CA ALA A 16 12.60 -22.95 25.58
C ALA A 16 12.40 -24.30 24.88
N GLU A 17 11.39 -24.43 24.02
CA GLU A 17 11.18 -25.63 23.18
C GLU A 17 12.35 -25.86 22.22
N ILE A 18 12.81 -24.81 21.54
CA ILE A 18 13.95 -24.87 20.60
C ILE A 18 15.22 -25.27 21.34
N ILE A 19 15.55 -24.57 22.43
CA ILE A 19 16.71 -24.92 23.27
C ILE A 19 16.59 -26.37 23.77
N ALA A 20 15.39 -26.82 24.14
CA ALA A 20 15.15 -28.19 24.57
C ALA A 20 15.23 -29.22 23.44
N GLY A 21 15.21 -28.81 22.16
CA GLY A 21 15.47 -29.66 21.00
C GLY A 21 16.91 -30.16 20.95
N ALA A 22 17.87 -29.38 21.46
CA ALA A 22 19.28 -29.75 21.50
C ALA A 22 19.56 -31.00 22.37
N LYS A 23 20.73 -31.60 22.19
CA LYS A 23 21.17 -32.73 23.03
C LYS A 23 21.37 -32.25 24.47
N ALA A 24 21.04 -33.10 25.44
CA ALA A 24 20.98 -32.69 26.85
C ALA A 24 22.29 -32.12 27.40
N TYR A 25 23.44 -32.60 26.93
CA TYR A 25 24.75 -32.10 27.32
C TYR A 25 25.14 -30.77 26.64
N ASP A 26 24.48 -30.40 25.53
CA ASP A 26 24.72 -29.14 24.81
C ASP A 26 23.82 -27.99 25.33
N VAL A 27 22.71 -28.32 26.00
CA VAL A 27 21.73 -27.33 26.51
C VAL A 27 22.36 -26.30 27.46
N PRO A 28 23.17 -26.67 28.48
CA PRO A 28 23.81 -25.68 29.34
C PRO A 28 24.75 -24.73 28.57
N ALA A 29 25.54 -25.26 27.64
CA ALA A 29 26.45 -24.47 26.81
C ALA A 29 25.69 -23.50 25.88
N LEU A 30 24.59 -23.94 25.28
CA LEU A 30 23.70 -23.09 24.49
C LEU A 30 23.11 -21.96 25.32
N CYS A 31 22.60 -22.25 26.53
CA CYS A 31 22.10 -21.22 27.44
C CYS A 31 23.17 -20.17 27.79
N VAL A 32 24.39 -20.60 28.11
CA VAL A 32 25.50 -19.67 28.44
C VAL A 32 25.86 -18.79 27.24
N ARG A 33 25.89 -19.35 26.02
CA ARG A 33 26.16 -18.57 24.79
C ARG A 33 25.08 -17.49 24.54
N LEU A 34 23.83 -17.80 24.85
CA LEU A 34 22.72 -16.84 24.79
C LEU A 34 22.72 -15.82 25.94
N GLY A 35 23.65 -15.93 26.89
CA GLY A 35 23.76 -15.03 28.04
C GLY A 35 22.78 -15.35 29.18
N LEU A 36 22.23 -16.57 29.22
CA LEU A 36 21.43 -17.07 30.33
C LEU A 36 22.32 -17.57 31.48
N GLU A 37 21.80 -17.53 32.71
CA GLU A 37 22.55 -17.97 33.89
C GLU A 37 22.97 -19.44 33.79
N ALA A 38 24.18 -19.73 34.26
CA ALA A 38 24.72 -21.08 34.28
C ALA A 38 23.90 -21.97 35.23
N GLY A 39 23.66 -23.21 34.82
CA GLY A 39 23.09 -24.27 35.63
C GLY A 39 23.98 -25.50 35.65
N THR A 40 23.50 -26.54 36.34
CA THR A 40 24.16 -27.85 36.32
C THR A 40 23.64 -28.72 35.18
N GLU A 41 24.49 -29.60 34.65
CA GLU A 41 24.07 -30.63 33.68
C GLU A 41 22.98 -31.53 34.27
N ASP A 42 23.05 -31.80 35.57
CA ASP A 42 22.06 -32.59 36.32
C ASP A 42 20.64 -31.96 36.27
N GLU A 43 20.54 -30.63 36.33
CA GLU A 43 19.25 -29.92 36.17
C GLU A 43 18.71 -30.07 34.74
N ALA A 44 19.58 -29.93 33.72
CA ALA A 44 19.19 -30.06 32.32
C ALA A 44 18.75 -31.49 31.97
N MET A 45 19.40 -32.50 32.56
CA MET A 45 19.05 -33.91 32.36
C MET A 45 17.69 -34.28 32.96
N ARG A 46 17.21 -33.59 34.00
CA ARG A 46 15.86 -33.81 34.54
C ARG A 46 14.76 -33.29 33.62
N SER A 47 14.97 -32.13 33.00
CA SER A 47 14.06 -31.58 31.98
C SER A 47 14.71 -30.41 31.26
N LYS A 48 15.11 -30.62 30.00
CA LYS A 48 15.68 -29.59 29.12
C LYS A 48 14.78 -28.36 28.99
N PHE A 49 13.48 -28.58 28.81
CA PHE A 49 12.49 -27.51 28.72
C PHE A 49 12.40 -26.69 30.01
N LYS A 50 12.23 -27.33 31.18
CA LYS A 50 12.14 -26.60 32.46
C LYS A 50 13.42 -25.82 32.75
N TYR A 51 14.58 -26.41 32.43
CA TYR A 51 15.88 -25.78 32.57
C TYR A 51 16.00 -24.48 31.76
N ALA A 52 15.63 -24.51 30.48
CA ALA A 52 15.67 -23.35 29.61
C ALA A 52 14.59 -22.33 29.98
N HIS A 53 13.37 -22.81 30.24
CA HIS A 53 12.20 -21.96 30.52
C HIS A 53 12.37 -21.17 31.81
N SER A 54 12.88 -21.75 32.90
CA SER A 54 13.06 -21.02 34.17
C SER A 54 14.03 -19.84 34.01
N ARG A 55 15.14 -20.06 33.31
CA ARG A 55 16.15 -19.02 33.02
C ARG A 55 15.61 -17.96 32.09
N LEU A 56 14.90 -18.39 31.03
CA LEU A 56 14.23 -17.47 30.12
C LEU A 56 13.21 -16.61 30.85
N MET A 57 12.54 -17.08 31.91
CA MET A 57 11.59 -16.30 32.73
C MET A 57 12.27 -15.22 33.58
N GLU A 58 13.55 -15.36 33.92
CA GLU A 58 14.31 -14.38 34.69
C GLU A 58 14.83 -13.21 33.83
N VAL A 59 14.95 -13.41 32.51
CA VAL A 59 15.41 -12.37 31.58
C VAL A 59 14.37 -11.23 31.49
N PRO A 60 14.75 -9.96 31.72
CA PRO A 60 13.84 -8.83 31.50
C PRO A 60 13.46 -8.69 30.02
N ALA A 61 12.21 -8.31 29.72
CA ALA A 61 11.71 -8.18 28.34
C ALA A 61 12.62 -7.34 27.40
N PRO A 62 13.22 -6.20 27.82
CA PRO A 62 14.13 -5.43 26.97
C PRO A 62 15.41 -6.17 26.56
N LYS A 63 15.84 -7.18 27.33
CA LYS A 63 17.01 -8.02 27.02
C LYS A 63 16.63 -9.29 26.27
N LEU A 64 15.34 -9.65 26.25
CA LEU A 64 14.86 -10.87 25.62
C LEU A 64 14.96 -10.80 24.10
N LEU A 65 14.47 -9.74 23.45
CA LEU A 65 14.40 -9.70 21.98
C LEU A 65 15.77 -9.85 21.30
N PRO A 66 16.85 -9.14 21.72
CA PRO A 66 18.17 -9.34 21.13
C PRO A 66 18.72 -10.78 21.32
N MET A 67 18.37 -11.43 22.44
CA MET A 67 18.72 -12.82 22.69
C MET A 67 17.99 -13.78 21.74
N ILE A 68 16.71 -13.51 21.46
CA ILE A 68 15.93 -14.29 20.50
C ILE A 68 16.47 -14.12 19.08
N HIS A 69 16.89 -12.92 18.68
CA HIS A 69 17.61 -12.71 17.41
C HIS A 69 18.87 -13.58 17.32
N ALA A 70 19.66 -13.65 18.41
CA ALA A 70 20.86 -14.50 18.45
C ALA A 70 20.52 -16.00 18.34
N LEU A 71 19.45 -16.46 19.00
CA LEU A 71 18.98 -17.84 18.89
C LEU A 71 18.54 -18.17 17.45
N LEU A 72 17.74 -17.29 16.82
CA LEU A 72 17.28 -17.47 15.44
C LEU A 72 18.41 -17.43 14.40
N ALA A 73 19.53 -16.78 14.72
CA ALA A 73 20.73 -16.80 13.88
C ALA A 73 21.48 -18.14 13.93
N GLU A 74 21.35 -18.90 15.03
CA GLU A 74 21.93 -20.26 15.15
C GLU A 74 20.95 -21.33 14.67
N GLU A 75 19.66 -21.19 14.97
CA GLU A 75 18.62 -22.18 14.66
C GLU A 75 17.35 -21.49 14.16
N ALA A 76 17.09 -21.60 12.85
CA ALA A 76 15.93 -20.98 12.23
C ALA A 76 14.63 -21.68 12.67
N ASP A 77 13.72 -20.91 13.28
CA ASP A 77 12.38 -21.38 13.64
C ASP A 77 11.33 -20.36 13.19
N PHE A 78 10.38 -20.82 12.38
CA PHE A 78 9.35 -19.96 11.80
C PHE A 78 8.40 -19.40 12.87
N ALA A 79 7.95 -20.23 13.81
CA ALA A 79 7.01 -19.80 14.84
C ALA A 79 7.62 -18.74 15.77
N LEU A 80 8.88 -18.93 16.19
CA LEU A 80 9.62 -17.95 16.99
C LEU A 80 9.91 -16.66 16.20
N SER A 81 10.24 -16.77 14.92
CA SER A 81 10.42 -15.60 14.04
C SER A 81 9.13 -14.78 13.93
N GLU A 82 7.98 -15.44 13.77
CA GLU A 82 6.68 -14.74 13.72
C GLU A 82 6.31 -14.08 15.04
N LEU A 83 6.56 -14.76 16.17
CA LEU A 83 6.32 -14.18 17.50
C LEU A 83 7.22 -12.97 17.76
N LEU A 84 8.49 -13.05 17.37
CA LEU A 84 9.44 -11.94 17.47
C LEU A 84 8.99 -10.76 16.61
N ALA A 85 8.66 -11.01 15.35
CA ALA A 85 8.18 -9.97 14.43
C ALA A 85 6.95 -9.24 15.02
N LYS A 86 5.95 -9.98 15.52
CA LYS A 86 4.78 -9.40 16.19
C LYS A 86 5.13 -8.54 17.41
N ALA A 87 6.11 -8.95 18.21
CA ALA A 87 6.54 -8.19 19.37
C ALA A 87 7.26 -6.89 19.00
N GLU A 88 7.86 -6.84 17.80
CA GLU A 88 8.62 -5.69 17.28
C GLU A 88 7.76 -4.71 16.45
N GLU A 89 6.47 -5.00 16.23
CA GLU A 89 5.55 -4.16 15.42
C GLU A 89 5.16 -2.81 16.03
N ALA A 90 5.95 -2.28 16.97
CA ALA A 90 5.62 -1.10 17.76
C ALA A 90 5.50 0.21 16.96
N ASP A 91 6.06 0.28 15.76
CA ASP A 91 6.10 1.50 14.95
C ASP A 91 5.32 1.35 13.62
N GLY A 92 4.47 2.35 13.34
CA GLY A 92 3.75 2.51 12.07
C GLY A 92 2.26 2.10 12.10
N PRO A 93 1.51 2.43 11.02
CA PRO A 93 0.10 2.04 10.88
C PRO A 93 -0.08 0.52 11.04
N MET A 94 -1.24 0.09 11.55
CA MET A 94 -1.58 -1.33 11.59
C MET A 94 -2.32 -1.73 10.32
N VAL A 95 -2.05 -2.92 9.80
CA VAL A 95 -2.90 -3.53 8.77
C VAL A 95 -4.06 -4.22 9.48
N SER A 96 -5.26 -3.68 9.31
CA SER A 96 -6.47 -4.16 9.96
C SER A 96 -6.87 -5.55 9.46
N ALA A 97 -7.52 -6.33 10.33
CA ALA A 97 -8.07 -7.64 9.95
C ALA A 97 -9.06 -7.53 8.77
N LEU A 98 -9.77 -6.40 8.64
CA LEU A 98 -10.66 -6.14 7.52
C LEU A 98 -9.90 -6.01 6.20
N THR A 99 -8.81 -5.23 6.17
CA THR A 99 -7.94 -5.10 5.00
C THR A 99 -7.34 -6.45 4.61
N ARG A 100 -6.85 -7.23 5.58
CA ARG A 100 -6.32 -8.59 5.34
C ARG A 100 -7.35 -9.48 4.68
N ARG A 101 -8.57 -9.57 5.22
CA ARG A 101 -9.67 -10.38 4.64
C ARG A 101 -10.03 -9.94 3.22
N ARG A 102 -10.10 -8.63 2.98
CA ARG A 102 -10.42 -8.09 1.64
C ARG A 102 -9.33 -8.44 0.63
N ILE A 103 -8.06 -8.29 1.00
CA ILE A 103 -6.93 -8.65 0.14
C ILE A 103 -6.91 -10.16 -0.14
N ILE A 104 -7.09 -11.00 0.88
CA ILE A 104 -7.18 -12.47 0.72
C ILE A 104 -8.28 -12.84 -0.28
N SER A 105 -9.44 -12.18 -0.18
CA SER A 105 -10.58 -12.40 -1.07
C SER A 105 -10.28 -12.13 -2.55
N LEU A 106 -9.29 -11.29 -2.87
CA LEU A 106 -8.93 -10.98 -4.26
C LEU A 106 -8.40 -12.20 -5.00
N PHE A 107 -7.87 -13.18 -4.27
CA PHE A 107 -7.23 -14.35 -4.87
C PHE A 107 -8.18 -15.53 -5.05
N ASP A 108 -9.42 -15.46 -4.57
CA ASP A 108 -10.42 -16.51 -4.80
C ASP A 108 -10.66 -16.70 -6.31
N GLY A 109 -10.53 -17.94 -6.77
CA GLY A 109 -10.71 -18.29 -8.19
C GLY A 109 -9.56 -17.88 -9.12
N GLN A 110 -8.40 -17.49 -8.59
CA GLN A 110 -7.19 -17.18 -9.37
C GLN A 110 -6.05 -18.13 -8.99
N TYR A 111 -5.09 -18.40 -9.88
CA TYR A 111 -3.89 -19.15 -9.49
C TYR A 111 -2.98 -18.31 -8.60
N LEU A 112 -2.56 -18.75 -7.40
CA LEU A 112 -1.65 -17.93 -6.58
C LEU A 112 -0.29 -17.75 -7.28
N CYS A 113 0.18 -18.82 -7.92
CA CYS A 113 1.35 -18.88 -8.78
C CYS A 113 0.99 -19.54 -10.11
N SER A 114 1.30 -18.90 -11.23
CA SER A 114 1.04 -19.44 -12.58
C SER A 114 2.30 -19.86 -13.32
N GLU A 115 3.47 -19.39 -12.87
CA GLU A 115 4.75 -19.61 -13.55
C GLU A 115 5.40 -20.95 -13.16
N TYR A 116 5.07 -21.48 -11.98
CA TYR A 116 5.57 -22.76 -11.49
C TYR A 116 4.63 -23.38 -10.44
N ASP A 117 4.97 -24.59 -9.98
CA ASP A 117 4.19 -25.37 -9.02
C ASP A 117 3.81 -24.56 -7.77
N GLU A 118 2.51 -24.53 -7.45
CA GLU A 118 1.96 -23.71 -6.37
C GLU A 118 2.45 -24.17 -4.99
N LEU A 119 2.61 -25.47 -4.77
CA LEU A 119 3.17 -25.97 -3.51
C LEU A 119 4.60 -25.48 -3.32
N THR A 120 5.42 -25.53 -4.38
CA THR A 120 6.77 -24.98 -4.38
C THR A 120 6.77 -23.50 -4.07
N PHE A 121 5.81 -22.73 -4.61
CA PHE A 121 5.64 -21.31 -4.30
C PHE A 121 5.34 -21.09 -2.82
N LEU A 122 4.36 -21.81 -2.26
CA LEU A 122 4.01 -21.71 -0.84
C LEU A 122 5.22 -22.04 0.06
N GLU A 123 6.03 -23.02 -0.32
CA GLU A 123 7.23 -23.40 0.43
C GLU A 123 8.36 -22.37 0.40
N THR A 124 8.33 -21.41 -0.52
CA THR A 124 9.24 -20.26 -0.47
C THR A 124 8.90 -19.28 0.67
N ILE A 125 7.66 -19.31 1.16
CA ILE A 125 7.14 -18.38 2.16
C ILE A 125 6.95 -19.08 3.52
N TRP A 126 6.44 -20.32 3.51
CA TRP A 126 6.09 -21.09 4.70
C TRP A 126 6.80 -22.44 4.73
N PRO A 127 7.40 -22.85 5.85
CA PRO A 127 7.96 -24.19 5.99
C PRO A 127 6.84 -25.20 6.28
N LEU A 128 6.01 -25.51 5.27
CA LEU A 128 4.78 -26.28 5.42
C LEU A 128 4.96 -27.64 6.12
N GLY A 129 6.10 -28.31 5.90
CA GLY A 129 6.41 -29.59 6.56
C GLY A 129 6.72 -29.49 8.05
N ALA A 130 7.10 -28.30 8.54
CA ALA A 130 7.34 -28.04 9.96
C ALA A 130 6.13 -27.39 10.66
N MET A 131 5.12 -26.99 9.88
CA MET A 131 3.88 -26.42 10.40
C MET A 131 2.91 -27.56 10.75
N PRO A 132 2.22 -27.48 11.90
CA PRO A 132 1.25 -28.50 12.29
C PRO A 132 0.04 -28.48 11.35
N SER A 133 -0.55 -29.65 11.12
CA SER A 133 -1.83 -29.77 10.43
C SER A 133 -2.94 -28.98 11.14
N VAL A 134 -3.90 -28.47 10.36
CA VAL A 134 -5.11 -27.81 10.88
C VAL A 134 -6.12 -28.82 11.45
N PHE A 135 -6.00 -30.09 11.08
CA PHE A 135 -6.88 -31.18 11.50
C PHE A 135 -6.30 -32.01 12.64
N GLN A 136 -5.59 -31.37 13.58
CA GLN A 136 -4.99 -32.04 14.76
C GLN A 136 -5.93 -33.12 15.30
N ASN A 137 -5.49 -34.36 15.16
CA ASN A 137 -6.25 -35.53 15.56
C ASN A 137 -5.60 -36.15 16.79
N ASP A 138 -6.43 -36.52 17.77
CA ASP A 138 -6.02 -37.09 19.06
C ASP A 138 -5.24 -38.43 18.95
N TRP A 139 -5.09 -38.95 17.73
CA TRP A 139 -4.52 -40.27 17.41
C TRP A 139 -3.01 -40.26 17.16
N GLY A 140 -2.35 -39.10 17.25
CA GLY A 140 -0.88 -39.04 17.33
C GLY A 140 -0.11 -39.22 16.03
N GLU A 141 -0.78 -39.23 14.86
CA GLU A 141 -0.08 -39.03 13.59
C GLU A 141 0.40 -37.58 13.51
N HIS A 142 1.70 -37.40 13.32
CA HIS A 142 2.28 -36.07 13.13
C HIS A 142 2.00 -35.62 11.70
N SER A 143 0.76 -35.19 11.42
CA SER A 143 0.42 -34.60 10.14
C SER A 143 0.91 -33.16 10.07
N SER A 144 1.41 -32.78 8.89
CA SER A 144 1.92 -31.43 8.63
C SER A 144 0.95 -30.64 7.77
N LEU A 145 1.03 -29.31 7.82
CA LEU A 145 0.25 -28.45 6.94
C LEU A 145 0.54 -28.72 5.47
N ARG A 146 1.75 -29.22 5.14
CA ARG A 146 2.07 -29.69 3.78
C ARG A 146 1.14 -30.80 3.31
N GLU A 147 0.83 -31.75 4.19
CA GLU A 147 -0.06 -32.87 3.87
C GLU A 147 -1.50 -32.40 3.70
N ASP A 148 -1.95 -31.47 4.54
CA ASP A 148 -3.27 -30.85 4.39
C ASP A 148 -3.40 -30.13 3.05
N VAL A 149 -2.41 -29.29 2.69
CA VAL A 149 -2.40 -28.57 1.41
C VAL A 149 -2.46 -29.56 0.25
N LEU A 150 -1.60 -30.58 0.24
CA LEU A 150 -1.64 -31.61 -0.80
C LEU A 150 -2.99 -32.33 -0.87
N GLN A 151 -3.60 -32.61 0.28
CA GLN A 151 -4.88 -33.31 0.35
C GLN A 151 -6.02 -32.44 -0.19
N HIS A 152 -6.05 -31.16 0.16
CA HIS A 152 -7.20 -30.29 -0.06
C HIS A 152 -7.09 -29.41 -1.32
N THR A 153 -5.88 -29.08 -1.77
CA THR A 153 -5.69 -28.27 -3.00
C THR A 153 -5.33 -29.10 -4.22
N VAL A 154 -4.69 -30.26 -4.04
CA VAL A 154 -4.24 -31.10 -5.18
C VAL A 154 -5.10 -32.34 -5.37
N ARG A 155 -5.41 -33.08 -4.29
CA ARG A 155 -6.17 -34.33 -4.40
C ARG A 155 -7.67 -34.13 -4.45
N ASN A 156 -8.21 -33.21 -3.65
CA ASN A 156 -9.64 -33.01 -3.49
C ASN A 156 -10.19 -31.72 -4.12
N ASP A 157 -9.34 -30.70 -4.31
CA ASP A 157 -9.73 -29.37 -4.81
C ASP A 157 -10.94 -28.79 -4.04
N ASP A 158 -10.89 -28.89 -2.71
CA ASP A 158 -11.97 -28.51 -1.79
C ASP A 158 -11.62 -27.34 -0.86
N TRP A 159 -10.42 -26.77 -0.98
CA TRP A 159 -10.05 -25.48 -0.37
C TRP A 159 -10.03 -24.37 -1.42
N SER A 160 -10.79 -23.32 -1.17
CA SER A 160 -10.60 -22.04 -1.85
C SER A 160 -9.26 -21.40 -1.44
N ASN A 161 -8.76 -20.48 -2.27
CA ASN A 161 -7.54 -19.75 -1.92
C ASN A 161 -7.69 -18.92 -0.64
N ARG A 162 -8.87 -18.39 -0.36
CA ARG A 162 -9.17 -17.78 0.93
C ARG A 162 -8.93 -18.75 2.07
N GLU A 163 -9.55 -19.93 2.04
CA GLU A 163 -9.40 -20.94 3.10
C GLU A 163 -7.93 -21.36 3.24
N LEU A 164 -7.24 -21.63 2.14
CA LEU A 164 -5.81 -21.94 2.13
C LEU A 164 -4.98 -20.85 2.81
N LEU A 165 -5.14 -19.58 2.41
CA LEU A 165 -4.39 -18.46 2.99
C LEU A 165 -4.76 -18.19 4.46
N GLU A 166 -6.00 -18.45 4.85
CA GLU A 166 -6.45 -18.40 6.24
C GLU A 166 -5.79 -19.51 7.08
N HIS A 167 -5.73 -20.74 6.57
CA HIS A 167 -5.04 -21.87 7.21
C HIS A 167 -3.52 -21.67 7.30
N LEU A 168 -2.92 -20.96 6.34
CA LEU A 168 -1.52 -20.51 6.40
C LEU A 168 -1.29 -19.37 7.41
N GLY A 169 -2.35 -18.88 8.06
CA GLY A 169 -2.29 -17.91 9.15
C GLY A 169 -2.23 -16.44 8.70
N LEU A 170 -2.56 -16.12 7.45
CA LEU A 170 -2.34 -14.79 6.88
C LEU A 170 -3.20 -13.68 7.54
N ILE A 171 -4.30 -14.06 8.19
CA ILE A 171 -5.15 -13.15 8.97
C ILE A 171 -4.43 -12.61 10.20
N ASP A 172 -3.74 -13.50 10.93
CA ASP A 172 -3.17 -13.19 12.24
C ASP A 172 -1.65 -13.10 12.22
N CYS A 173 -1.00 -13.24 11.07
CA CYS A 173 0.46 -13.19 10.96
C CYS A 173 1.04 -11.79 11.22
N SER A 174 2.35 -11.74 11.43
CA SER A 174 3.06 -10.46 11.54
C SER A 174 2.87 -9.60 10.28
N LYS A 175 3.01 -8.26 10.39
CA LYS A 175 3.07 -7.33 9.25
C LYS A 175 4.20 -7.72 8.30
N VAL A 176 5.33 -8.19 8.84
CA VAL A 176 6.48 -8.64 8.06
C VAL A 176 6.12 -9.83 7.17
N LEU A 177 5.49 -10.87 7.73
CA LEU A 177 5.02 -12.01 6.95
C LEU A 177 3.93 -11.61 5.96
N PHE A 178 2.98 -10.78 6.40
CA PHE A 178 1.91 -10.30 5.52
C PHE A 178 2.48 -9.60 4.28
N PHE A 179 3.41 -8.66 4.47
CA PHE A 179 4.07 -7.96 3.36
C PHE A 179 4.89 -8.89 2.48
N ARG A 180 5.66 -9.82 3.08
CA ARG A 180 6.40 -10.83 2.32
C ARG A 180 5.50 -11.64 1.40
N VAL A 181 4.31 -12.01 1.87
CA VAL A 181 3.31 -12.76 1.07
C VAL A 181 2.78 -11.92 -0.08
N LEU A 182 2.39 -10.66 0.19
CA LEU A 182 1.89 -9.76 -0.86
C LEU A 182 2.95 -9.51 -1.95
N GLU A 183 4.20 -9.29 -1.54
CA GLU A 183 5.33 -9.12 -2.45
C GLU A 183 5.58 -10.38 -3.29
N ALA A 184 5.48 -11.57 -2.69
CA ALA A 184 5.66 -12.84 -3.38
C ALA A 184 4.52 -13.12 -4.39
N LEU A 185 3.27 -12.78 -4.06
CA LEU A 185 2.09 -12.95 -4.91
C LEU A 185 2.09 -12.05 -6.15
N VAL A 186 2.89 -10.97 -6.13
CA VAL A 186 3.09 -10.06 -7.27
C VAL A 186 4.51 -10.14 -7.83
N HIS A 187 5.34 -11.08 -7.37
CA HIS A 187 6.71 -11.16 -7.84
C HIS A 187 6.74 -11.59 -9.32
N PRO A 188 7.61 -11.00 -10.18
CA PRO A 188 7.62 -11.30 -11.62
C PRO A 188 8.04 -12.73 -11.98
N THR A 189 8.51 -13.52 -11.02
CA THR A 189 8.75 -14.96 -11.21
C THR A 189 7.56 -15.82 -10.82
N THR A 190 6.56 -15.25 -10.15
CA THR A 190 5.35 -15.94 -9.65
C THR A 190 4.18 -15.78 -10.61
N VAL A 191 4.09 -14.59 -11.22
CA VAL A 191 3.03 -14.23 -12.17
C VAL A 191 3.59 -13.44 -13.35
N PRO A 192 2.96 -13.55 -14.53
CA PRO A 192 3.37 -12.77 -15.69
C PRO A 192 3.04 -11.28 -15.50
N ASP A 193 3.76 -10.41 -16.21
CA ASP A 193 3.58 -8.96 -16.19
C ASP A 193 2.12 -8.53 -16.48
N THR A 194 1.40 -9.30 -17.30
CA THR A 194 -0.03 -9.06 -17.64
C THR A 194 -0.96 -9.19 -16.44
N VAL A 195 -0.62 -10.01 -15.46
CA VAL A 195 -1.41 -10.24 -14.23
C VAL A 195 -0.86 -9.40 -13.08
N GLN A 196 0.46 -9.18 -13.05
CA GLN A 196 1.15 -8.47 -11.98
C GLN A 196 0.53 -7.10 -11.69
N LEU A 197 0.29 -6.28 -12.72
CA LEU A 197 -0.24 -4.93 -12.54
C LEU A 197 -1.63 -4.92 -11.91
N ALA A 198 -2.54 -5.76 -12.42
CA ALA A 198 -3.90 -5.88 -11.90
C ALA A 198 -3.92 -6.32 -10.43
N ARG A 199 -3.02 -7.24 -10.03
CA ARG A 199 -2.87 -7.63 -8.62
C ARG A 199 -2.38 -6.49 -7.75
N VAL A 200 -1.35 -5.76 -8.20
CA VAL A 200 -0.81 -4.62 -7.48
C VAL A 200 -1.90 -3.57 -7.25
N GLU A 201 -2.69 -3.27 -8.28
CA GLU A 201 -3.81 -2.32 -8.21
C GLU A 201 -4.87 -2.79 -7.21
N GLY A 202 -5.37 -4.02 -7.33
CA GLY A 202 -6.38 -4.57 -6.42
C GLY A 202 -5.91 -4.63 -4.96
N ILE A 203 -4.64 -5.01 -4.71
CA ILE A 203 -4.06 -5.00 -3.37
C ILE A 203 -4.00 -3.56 -2.83
N ASN A 204 -3.57 -2.60 -3.66
CA ASN A 204 -3.43 -1.20 -3.27
C ASN A 204 -4.76 -0.51 -3.00
N GLU A 205 -5.86 -0.94 -3.63
CA GLU A 205 -7.21 -0.45 -3.30
C GLU A 205 -7.54 -0.64 -1.82
N HIS A 206 -7.00 -1.69 -1.19
CA HIS A 206 -7.22 -2.01 0.21
C HIS A 206 -6.10 -1.51 1.12
N LEU A 207 -4.82 -1.77 0.79
CA LEU A 207 -3.68 -1.36 1.64
C LEU A 207 -3.62 0.15 1.89
N ARG A 208 -4.06 0.97 0.92
CA ARG A 208 -4.02 2.44 1.03
C ARG A 208 -4.82 2.96 2.23
N HIS A 209 -5.86 2.24 2.66
CA HIS A 209 -6.68 2.61 3.81
C HIS A 209 -5.94 2.42 5.14
N ASP A 210 -4.94 1.55 5.16
CA ASP A 210 -4.12 1.26 6.32
C ASP A 210 -2.72 1.91 6.22
N GLY A 211 -2.53 2.84 5.28
CA GLY A 211 -1.28 3.61 5.16
C GLY A 211 -0.13 2.84 4.51
N TYR A 212 -0.43 1.87 3.64
CA TYR A 212 0.56 1.10 2.91
C TYR A 212 0.23 1.03 1.41
N ARG A 213 1.23 0.84 0.56
CA ARG A 213 1.06 0.53 -0.88
C ARG A 213 2.22 -0.34 -1.37
N LEU A 214 1.95 -1.24 -2.31
CA LEU A 214 2.94 -1.85 -3.18
C LEU A 214 3.49 -0.78 -4.14
N GLN A 215 4.78 -0.45 -4.01
CA GLN A 215 5.50 0.49 -4.86
C GLN A 215 6.61 -0.21 -5.64
N ARG A 216 6.97 0.34 -6.79
CA ARG A 216 8.05 -0.19 -7.63
C ARG A 216 9.40 -0.01 -6.92
N ALA A 217 10.01 -1.11 -6.53
CA ALA A 217 11.29 -1.12 -5.81
C ALA A 217 12.50 -1.35 -6.73
N GLY A 218 12.28 -1.92 -7.92
CA GLY A 218 13.36 -2.22 -8.85
C GLY A 218 12.91 -3.05 -10.05
N ARG A 219 13.88 -3.70 -10.69
CA ARG A 219 13.63 -4.62 -11.81
C ARG A 219 14.46 -5.88 -11.67
N LEU A 220 13.91 -6.99 -12.12
CA LEU A 220 14.58 -8.28 -12.28
C LEU A 220 14.45 -8.70 -13.75
N SER A 221 15.58 -8.79 -14.45
CA SER A 221 15.62 -9.21 -15.86
C SER A 221 14.68 -8.43 -16.79
N GLY A 222 14.37 -7.17 -16.45
CA GLY A 222 13.47 -6.30 -17.23
C GLY A 222 12.08 -6.13 -16.61
N SER A 223 11.59 -7.13 -15.87
CA SER A 223 10.30 -7.12 -15.17
C SER A 223 10.36 -6.33 -13.86
N VAL A 224 9.24 -5.78 -13.42
CA VAL A 224 9.18 -4.88 -12.26
C VAL A 224 9.09 -5.69 -10.96
N ILE A 225 9.82 -5.25 -9.93
CA ILE A 225 9.66 -5.74 -8.55
C ILE A 225 8.89 -4.69 -7.76
N TYR A 226 7.87 -5.15 -7.02
CA TYR A 226 7.09 -4.33 -6.09
C TYR A 226 7.45 -4.68 -4.64
N LYS A 227 7.47 -3.67 -3.77
CA LYS A 227 7.60 -3.83 -2.32
C LYS A 227 6.52 -3.05 -1.59
N VAL A 228 6.08 -3.54 -0.43
CA VAL A 228 5.14 -2.80 0.41
C VAL A 228 5.88 -1.69 1.14
N GLU A 229 5.47 -0.45 0.92
CA GLU A 229 6.01 0.71 1.62
C GLU A 229 4.90 1.47 2.35
N ALA A 230 5.28 2.16 3.43
CA ALA A 230 4.38 3.10 4.09
C ALA A 230 4.01 4.21 3.11
N ALA A 231 2.71 4.41 2.92
CA ALA A 231 2.16 5.49 2.14
C ALA A 231 1.41 6.44 3.07
N ALA A 232 1.49 7.75 2.81
CA ALA A 232 0.63 8.68 3.52
C ALA A 232 -0.83 8.27 3.30
N ILE A 233 -1.57 8.03 4.39
CA ILE A 233 -3.03 7.90 4.34
C ILE A 233 -3.51 9.24 3.76
N GLY A 234 -4.01 9.19 2.53
CA GLY A 234 -4.41 10.41 1.84
C GLY A 234 -5.40 11.20 2.69
N SER A 235 -5.31 12.52 2.66
CA SER A 235 -6.26 13.35 3.40
C SER A 235 -7.71 13.07 2.94
N PRO A 236 -8.75 13.30 3.78
CA PRO A 236 -10.14 13.11 3.35
C PRO A 236 -10.49 13.88 2.06
N ALA A 237 -9.84 15.03 1.85
CA ALA A 237 -9.94 15.78 0.61
C ALA A 237 -9.43 14.97 -0.60
N GLU A 238 -8.34 14.22 -0.46
CA GLU A 238 -7.82 13.35 -1.54
C GLU A 238 -8.77 12.23 -1.89
N ALA A 239 -9.45 11.63 -0.90
CA ALA A 239 -10.46 10.61 -1.17
C ALA A 239 -11.66 11.18 -1.94
N SER A 240 -12.12 12.38 -1.53
CA SER A 240 -13.18 13.10 -2.25
C SER A 240 -12.77 13.45 -3.68
N ILE A 241 -11.57 14.02 -3.87
CA ILE A 241 -11.03 14.37 -5.19
C ILE A 241 -10.89 13.11 -6.06
N SER A 242 -10.31 12.04 -5.51
CA SER A 242 -10.13 10.77 -6.21
C SER A 242 -11.48 10.22 -6.70
N GLY A 243 -12.51 10.25 -5.85
CA GLY A 243 -13.85 9.81 -6.21
C GLY A 243 -14.48 10.62 -7.34
N THR A 244 -14.33 11.95 -7.34
CA THR A 244 -14.84 12.79 -8.44
C THR A 244 -14.09 12.54 -9.74
N LEU A 245 -12.75 12.53 -9.70
CA LEU A 245 -11.95 12.38 -10.91
C LEU A 245 -12.08 10.98 -11.53
N ALA A 246 -12.23 9.92 -10.72
CA ALA A 246 -12.47 8.56 -11.20
C ALA A 246 -13.81 8.43 -11.95
N ARG A 247 -14.85 9.14 -11.51
CA ARG A 247 -16.17 9.16 -12.18
C ARG A 247 -16.15 9.98 -13.46
N PHE A 248 -15.35 11.04 -13.47
CA PHE A 248 -15.21 11.94 -14.61
C PHE A 248 -14.47 11.29 -15.78
N GLU A 249 -13.21 10.86 -15.54
CA GLU A 249 -12.39 10.23 -16.57
C GLU A 249 -11.30 9.36 -15.90
N PRO A 250 -11.46 8.01 -15.90
CA PRO A 250 -10.61 7.12 -15.14
C PRO A 250 -9.23 6.88 -15.77
N GLU A 251 -9.09 6.88 -17.09
CA GLU A 251 -7.89 6.36 -17.77
C GLU A 251 -6.75 7.38 -17.81
N GLN A 252 -7.07 8.66 -18.02
CA GLN A 252 -6.07 9.72 -18.15
C GLN A 252 -6.08 10.64 -16.93
N VAL A 253 -7.22 11.20 -16.54
CA VAL A 253 -7.32 12.21 -15.48
C VAL A 253 -7.12 11.58 -14.11
N HIS A 254 -7.88 10.53 -13.76
CA HIS A 254 -7.75 9.86 -12.47
C HIS A 254 -6.38 9.17 -12.32
N ALA A 255 -5.93 8.43 -13.34
CA ALA A 255 -4.60 7.83 -13.35
C ALA A 255 -3.48 8.87 -13.13
N ARG A 256 -3.64 10.09 -13.69
CA ARG A 256 -2.67 11.17 -13.48
C ARG A 256 -2.71 11.78 -12.09
N TRP A 257 -3.90 11.87 -11.50
CA TRP A 257 -4.07 12.25 -10.11
C TRP A 257 -3.36 11.25 -9.18
N GLU A 258 -3.59 9.95 -9.35
CA GLU A 258 -2.92 8.92 -8.53
C GLU A 258 -1.40 8.94 -8.71
N ALA A 259 -0.93 9.05 -9.95
CA ALA A 259 0.47 9.21 -10.28
C ALA A 259 1.11 10.44 -9.61
N ALA A 260 0.36 11.55 -9.47
CA ALA A 260 0.82 12.74 -8.77
C ALA A 260 0.92 12.51 -7.26
N LEU A 261 -0.08 11.84 -6.67
CA LEU A 261 -0.10 11.51 -5.24
C LEU A 261 1.08 10.63 -4.82
N ASP A 262 1.40 9.60 -5.61
CA ASP A 262 2.48 8.64 -5.32
C ASP A 262 3.86 9.29 -5.30
N ARG A 263 4.06 10.35 -6.11
CA ARG A 263 5.35 11.04 -6.23
C ARG A 263 5.57 12.13 -5.20
N ARG A 264 4.56 12.57 -4.45
CA ARG A 264 4.65 13.75 -3.55
C ARG A 264 5.83 13.68 -2.58
N ALA A 265 6.09 12.50 -2.02
CA ALA A 265 7.15 12.28 -1.05
C ALA A 265 8.52 11.99 -1.70
N THR A 266 8.53 11.16 -2.74
CA THR A 266 9.75 10.57 -3.32
C THR A 266 10.30 11.37 -4.51
N ASP A 267 9.44 12.03 -5.27
CA ASP A 267 9.78 12.89 -6.40
C ASP A 267 8.90 14.18 -6.41
N PRO A 268 9.18 15.16 -5.53
CA PRO A 268 8.40 16.39 -5.44
C PRO A 268 8.33 17.18 -6.76
N ALA A 269 9.39 17.15 -7.57
CA ALA A 269 9.42 17.87 -8.84
C ALA A 269 8.53 17.18 -9.90
N GLY A 270 8.56 15.85 -9.96
CA GLY A 270 7.67 15.06 -10.81
C GLY A 270 6.21 15.20 -10.39
N ALA A 271 5.91 15.17 -9.09
CA ALA A 271 4.56 15.40 -8.57
C ALA A 271 3.99 16.77 -8.98
N ILE A 272 4.80 17.84 -8.89
CA ILE A 272 4.41 19.18 -9.36
C ILE A 272 4.13 19.19 -10.86
N THR A 273 4.94 18.49 -11.65
CA THR A 273 4.76 18.40 -13.10
C THR A 273 3.46 17.68 -13.44
N LEU A 274 3.14 16.60 -12.71
CA LEU A 274 1.88 15.88 -12.87
C LEU A 274 0.68 16.70 -12.41
N ALA A 275 0.79 17.48 -11.34
CA ALA A 275 -0.27 18.39 -10.90
C ALA A 275 -0.64 19.42 -11.99
N ARG A 276 0.38 19.98 -12.68
CA ARG A 276 0.16 20.86 -13.83
C ARG A 276 -0.52 20.13 -14.98
N THR A 277 -0.01 18.94 -15.31
CA THR A 277 -0.51 18.14 -16.43
C THR A 277 -1.96 17.72 -16.18
N LEU A 278 -2.30 17.33 -14.95
CA LEU A 278 -3.67 17.04 -14.53
C LEU A 278 -4.65 18.17 -14.87
N LEU A 279 -4.29 19.42 -14.54
CA LEU A 279 -5.13 20.57 -14.91
C LEU A 279 -5.23 20.74 -16.42
N GLU A 280 -4.13 20.54 -17.14
CA GLU A 280 -4.12 20.64 -18.60
C GLU A 280 -5.07 19.63 -19.24
N ASP A 281 -5.05 18.37 -18.78
CA ASP A 281 -5.93 17.32 -19.30
C ASP A 281 -7.40 17.60 -18.98
N VAL A 282 -7.70 18.00 -17.74
CA VAL A 282 -9.07 18.37 -17.35
C VAL A 282 -9.56 19.55 -18.17
N PHE A 283 -8.73 20.56 -18.41
CA PHE A 283 -9.13 21.72 -19.20
C PHE A 283 -9.39 21.34 -20.65
N ARG A 284 -8.51 20.54 -21.27
CA ARG A 284 -8.70 20.07 -22.65
C ARG A 284 -9.95 19.22 -22.77
N TRP A 285 -10.13 18.23 -21.88
CA TRP A 285 -11.32 17.38 -21.89
C TRP A 285 -12.61 18.20 -21.80
N LEU A 286 -12.70 19.14 -20.84
CA LEU A 286 -13.89 19.97 -20.67
C LEU A 286 -14.11 20.93 -21.84
N LEU A 287 -13.04 21.49 -22.41
CA LEU A 287 -13.15 22.38 -23.57
C LEU A 287 -13.57 21.62 -24.84
N ASP A 288 -13.12 20.37 -25.00
CA ASP A 288 -13.50 19.51 -26.11
C ASP A 288 -14.98 19.12 -26.04
N ASP A 289 -15.48 18.79 -24.84
CA ASP A 289 -16.91 18.53 -24.63
C ASP A 289 -17.77 19.78 -24.87
N LEU A 290 -17.27 20.96 -24.46
CA LEU A 290 -17.96 22.24 -24.65
C LEU A 290 -17.77 22.82 -26.07
N ALA A 291 -16.87 22.26 -26.89
CA ALA A 291 -16.46 22.81 -28.18
C ALA A 291 -17.61 23.24 -29.11
N PRO A 292 -18.74 22.51 -29.21
CA PRO A 292 -19.88 22.92 -30.04
C PRO A 292 -20.50 24.27 -29.64
N THR A 293 -20.26 24.73 -28.42
CA THR A 293 -20.84 25.96 -27.86
C THR A 293 -19.83 27.11 -27.75
N LEU A 294 -18.57 26.89 -28.12
CA LEU A 294 -17.50 27.87 -27.98
C LEU A 294 -17.33 28.73 -29.23
N GLU A 295 -17.18 30.04 -29.04
CA GLU A 295 -16.78 30.97 -30.10
C GLU A 295 -15.34 30.72 -30.60
N ALA A 296 -14.48 30.21 -29.72
CA ALA A 296 -13.08 29.91 -30.01
C ALA A 296 -12.64 28.61 -29.31
N PRO A 297 -12.46 27.49 -30.05
CA PRO A 297 -12.07 26.21 -29.47
C PRO A 297 -10.63 26.24 -28.94
N ALA A 298 -10.30 25.23 -28.13
CA ALA A 298 -8.93 24.98 -27.69
C ALA A 298 -8.04 24.55 -28.86
N THR A 299 -6.75 24.86 -28.76
CA THR A 299 -5.72 24.49 -29.73
C THR A 299 -4.52 23.89 -29.00
N ASP A 300 -3.69 23.14 -29.72
CA ASP A 300 -2.47 22.54 -29.16
C ASP A 300 -1.44 23.58 -28.70
N GLN A 301 -1.55 24.82 -29.18
CA GLN A 301 -0.64 25.92 -28.82
C GLN A 301 -1.07 26.66 -27.55
N ASP A 302 -2.31 26.46 -27.07
CA ASP A 302 -2.79 27.11 -25.87
C ASP A 302 -2.02 26.58 -24.64
N ASP A 303 -1.42 27.50 -23.89
CA ASP A 303 -0.83 27.18 -22.60
C ASP A 303 -1.90 27.08 -21.49
N LEU A 304 -1.47 26.61 -20.32
CA LEU A 304 -2.38 26.38 -19.19
C LEU A 304 -3.21 27.63 -18.81
N PRO A 305 -2.64 28.85 -18.69
CA PRO A 305 -3.43 30.07 -18.52
C PRO A 305 -4.45 30.34 -19.64
N GLN A 306 -4.08 30.15 -20.90
CA GLN A 306 -4.98 30.36 -22.05
C GLN A 306 -6.15 29.38 -22.04
N LEU A 307 -5.88 28.09 -21.78
CA LEU A 307 -6.91 27.06 -21.62
C LEU A 307 -7.90 27.42 -20.51
N TYR A 308 -7.40 27.82 -19.33
CA TYR A 308 -8.27 28.20 -18.21
C TYR A 308 -9.13 29.43 -18.53
N ARG A 309 -8.59 30.44 -19.23
CA ARG A 309 -9.39 31.62 -19.61
C ARG A 309 -10.54 31.25 -20.55
N LYS A 310 -10.31 30.35 -21.52
CA LYS A 310 -11.36 29.85 -22.41
C LYS A 310 -12.42 29.08 -21.62
N LEU A 311 -11.99 28.16 -20.75
CA LEU A 311 -12.90 27.33 -19.94
C LEU A 311 -13.70 28.17 -18.94
N SER A 312 -13.05 29.10 -18.26
CA SER A 312 -13.67 30.01 -17.30
C SER A 312 -14.78 30.84 -17.95
N LYS A 313 -14.58 31.33 -19.18
CA LYS A 313 -15.65 32.01 -19.93
C LYS A 313 -16.81 31.05 -20.24
N ALA A 314 -16.51 29.86 -20.74
CA ALA A 314 -17.51 28.85 -21.10
C ALA A 314 -18.38 28.42 -19.89
N LEU A 315 -17.76 28.31 -18.72
CA LEU A 315 -18.42 27.95 -17.46
C LEU A 315 -19.00 29.16 -16.69
N ASN A 316 -18.97 30.37 -17.26
CA ASN A 316 -19.35 31.63 -16.60
C ASN A 316 -18.65 31.86 -15.23
N LEU A 317 -17.38 31.49 -15.16
CA LEU A 317 -16.50 31.66 -14.01
C LEU A 317 -15.57 32.88 -14.19
N ALA A 318 -15.74 33.67 -15.25
CA ALA A 318 -14.94 34.86 -15.48
C ALA A 318 -15.29 35.93 -14.43
N PRO A 319 -14.32 36.50 -13.68
CA PRO A 319 -14.61 37.46 -12.60
C PRO A 319 -15.47 38.65 -13.05
N ASP A 320 -15.29 39.12 -14.28
CA ASP A 320 -16.05 40.25 -14.83
C ASP A 320 -17.54 39.95 -15.02
N GLY A 321 -17.93 38.67 -15.08
CA GLY A 321 -19.32 38.22 -15.23
C GLY A 321 -20.13 38.21 -13.94
N HIS A 322 -19.51 38.50 -12.79
CA HIS A 322 -20.18 38.47 -11.48
C HIS A 322 -20.29 39.88 -10.88
N SER A 323 -21.35 40.22 -10.17
CA SER A 323 -21.48 41.55 -9.54
C SER A 323 -20.87 41.61 -8.14
N GLU A 324 -20.81 40.47 -7.46
CA GLU A 324 -20.44 40.36 -6.06
C GLU A 324 -18.91 40.40 -5.88
N PRO A 325 -18.36 41.40 -5.15
CA PRO A 325 -16.91 41.59 -5.03
C PRO A 325 -16.16 40.36 -4.49
N VAL A 326 -16.79 39.60 -3.57
CA VAL A 326 -16.20 38.41 -2.96
C VAL A 326 -16.01 37.30 -3.99
N PHE A 327 -17.00 37.03 -4.84
CA PHE A 327 -16.88 36.01 -5.89
C PHE A 327 -15.86 36.42 -6.96
N LYS A 328 -15.79 37.71 -7.32
CA LYS A 328 -14.71 38.20 -8.21
C LYS A 328 -13.33 37.88 -7.66
N GLN A 329 -13.12 38.13 -6.37
CA GLN A 329 -11.84 37.90 -5.72
C GLN A 329 -11.49 36.40 -5.69
N ILE A 330 -12.44 35.54 -5.33
CA ILE A 330 -12.24 34.09 -5.30
C ILE A 330 -11.88 33.56 -6.70
N LEU A 331 -12.66 33.91 -7.72
CA LEU A 331 -12.43 33.47 -9.10
C LEU A 331 -11.13 34.05 -9.69
N GLY A 332 -10.77 35.28 -9.31
CA GLY A 332 -9.47 35.87 -9.64
C GLY A 332 -8.31 35.11 -8.99
N ASN A 333 -8.44 34.70 -7.74
CA ASN A 333 -7.44 33.87 -7.06
C ASN A 333 -7.30 32.50 -7.74
N CYS A 334 -8.39 31.90 -8.22
CA CYS A 334 -8.35 30.67 -9.00
C CYS A 334 -7.48 30.83 -10.26
N GLN A 335 -7.65 31.94 -10.98
CA GLN A 335 -6.80 32.26 -12.13
C GLN A 335 -5.32 32.39 -11.72
N SER A 336 -5.02 33.09 -10.62
CA SER A 336 -3.64 33.23 -10.11
C SER A 336 -3.02 31.89 -9.71
N ILE A 337 -3.80 30.95 -9.19
CA ILE A 337 -3.33 29.58 -8.87
C ILE A 337 -2.91 28.85 -10.14
N VAL A 338 -3.75 28.87 -11.19
CA VAL A 338 -3.44 28.24 -12.48
C VAL A 338 -2.18 28.83 -13.11
N GLU A 339 -2.07 30.16 -13.12
CA GLU A 339 -0.88 30.86 -13.63
C GLU A 339 0.38 30.49 -12.84
N SER A 340 0.26 30.41 -11.51
CA SER A 340 1.37 30.03 -10.62
C SER A 340 1.81 28.57 -10.81
N LEU A 341 0.88 27.63 -10.94
CA LEU A 341 1.16 26.22 -11.22
C LEU A 341 1.80 26.03 -12.60
N GLY A 342 1.33 26.75 -13.62
CA GLY A 342 1.94 26.77 -14.95
C GLY A 342 3.39 27.27 -14.93
N ALA A 343 3.68 28.30 -14.14
CA ALA A 343 5.01 28.88 -13.99
C ALA A 343 5.97 28.04 -13.12
N LEU A 344 5.44 27.23 -12.19
CA LEU A 344 6.22 26.47 -11.22
C LEU A 344 7.20 25.51 -11.90
N ARG A 345 6.77 24.84 -12.98
CA ARG A 345 7.64 23.97 -13.79
C ARG A 345 8.80 24.75 -14.40
N ASN A 346 8.60 25.93 -14.97
CA ASN A 346 9.69 26.64 -15.67
C ASN A 346 10.77 27.17 -14.71
N ARG A 347 10.42 27.39 -13.43
CA ARG A 347 11.39 27.79 -12.41
C ARG A 347 12.18 26.61 -11.84
N LEU A 348 11.56 25.43 -11.79
CA LEU A 348 12.10 24.21 -11.17
C LEU A 348 12.64 23.17 -12.18
N GLY A 349 12.16 23.22 -13.42
CA GLY A 349 12.42 22.33 -14.54
C GLY A 349 13.24 23.05 -15.62
N ASP A 350 14.47 22.59 -15.73
CA ASP A 350 15.54 22.92 -16.66
C ASP A 350 15.15 23.50 -18.03
N ALA A 351 15.64 24.72 -18.33
CA ALA A 351 15.92 25.18 -19.69
C ALA A 351 16.86 26.40 -19.61
N HIS A 352 18.17 26.14 -19.72
CA HIS A 352 19.30 27.07 -19.87
C HIS A 352 20.02 27.47 -18.56
N SER A 353 21.27 26.98 -18.48
CA SER A 353 22.35 27.22 -17.52
C SER A 353 22.18 26.74 -16.06
N SER A 354 22.88 25.64 -15.78
CA SER A 354 23.14 25.05 -14.47
C SER A 354 23.91 26.02 -13.55
N GLY A 355 23.25 26.53 -12.50
CA GLY A 355 23.87 27.37 -11.47
C GLY A 355 23.66 26.80 -10.05
N PRO A 356 24.63 26.96 -9.12
CA PRO A 356 24.65 26.26 -7.82
C PRO A 356 23.64 26.74 -6.75
N ARG A 357 22.66 27.60 -7.09
CA ARG A 357 21.73 28.22 -6.13
C ARG A 357 20.26 28.19 -6.58
N LYS A 358 19.70 27.02 -6.91
CA LYS A 358 18.23 26.86 -7.02
C LYS A 358 17.66 26.02 -5.89
N ALA A 359 16.55 26.51 -5.31
CA ALA A 359 15.78 25.81 -4.31
C ALA A 359 15.08 24.60 -4.95
N LYS A 360 15.35 23.39 -4.45
CA LYS A 360 14.64 22.18 -4.85
C LYS A 360 13.26 22.15 -4.17
N PRO A 361 12.19 21.74 -4.87
CA PRO A 361 10.89 21.56 -4.23
C PRO A 361 11.00 20.48 -3.14
N ALA A 362 10.46 20.79 -1.95
CA ALA A 362 10.35 19.84 -0.86
C ALA A 362 8.99 19.13 -0.94
N PRO A 363 8.81 17.96 -0.27
CA PRO A 363 7.55 17.23 -0.27
C PRO A 363 6.32 18.09 0.04
N ARG A 364 6.40 18.97 1.05
CA ARG A 364 5.32 19.92 1.40
C ARG A 364 4.91 20.87 0.26
N HIS A 365 5.83 21.21 -0.64
CA HIS A 365 5.51 22.08 -1.79
C HIS A 365 4.77 21.27 -2.86
N ALA A 366 5.18 20.02 -3.09
CA ALA A 366 4.49 19.12 -3.98
C ALA A 366 3.08 18.77 -3.47
N GLU A 367 2.95 18.52 -2.16
CA GLU A 367 1.67 18.29 -1.52
C GLU A 367 0.69 19.45 -1.74
N LEU A 368 1.12 20.69 -1.48
CA LEU A 368 0.29 21.87 -1.75
C LEU A 368 -0.08 21.98 -3.23
N ALA A 369 0.88 21.81 -4.15
CA ALA A 369 0.63 21.94 -5.58
C ALA A 369 -0.36 20.88 -6.10
N VAL A 370 -0.19 19.62 -5.69
CA VAL A 370 -1.09 18.52 -6.05
C VAL A 370 -2.49 18.76 -5.49
N ASN A 371 -2.61 19.15 -4.21
CA ASN A 371 -3.91 19.37 -3.60
C ASN A 371 -4.65 20.58 -4.22
N LEU A 372 -3.93 21.65 -4.58
CA LEU A 372 -4.51 22.80 -5.30
C LEU A 372 -5.01 22.40 -6.69
N ALA A 373 -4.22 21.62 -7.44
CA ALA A 373 -4.61 21.11 -8.74
C ALA A 373 -5.84 20.19 -8.65
N GLY A 374 -5.84 19.22 -7.72
CA GLY A 374 -6.96 18.30 -7.51
C GLY A 374 -8.25 19.02 -7.09
N SER A 375 -8.15 20.01 -6.19
CA SER A 375 -9.31 20.81 -5.76
C SER A 375 -9.87 21.65 -6.92
N MET A 376 -9.00 22.28 -7.72
CA MET A 376 -9.41 23.05 -8.89
C MET A 376 -10.08 22.17 -9.96
N ALA A 377 -9.47 21.02 -10.27
CA ALA A 377 -10.03 20.06 -11.21
C ALA A 377 -11.43 19.59 -10.78
N THR A 378 -11.56 19.20 -9.51
CA THR A 378 -12.84 18.75 -8.92
C THR A 378 -13.91 19.84 -8.98
N PHE A 379 -13.55 21.09 -8.65
CA PHE A 379 -14.47 22.22 -8.74
C PHE A 379 -14.96 22.47 -10.18
N LEU A 380 -14.07 22.42 -11.16
CA LEU A 380 -14.41 22.66 -12.57
C LEU A 380 -15.29 21.54 -13.14
N VAL A 381 -14.97 20.28 -12.84
CA VAL A 381 -15.80 19.12 -13.20
C VAL A 381 -17.19 19.25 -12.60
N ALA A 382 -17.30 19.49 -11.29
CA ALA A 382 -18.60 19.64 -10.63
C ALA A 382 -19.41 20.81 -11.19
N THR A 383 -18.76 21.92 -11.55
CA THR A 383 -19.42 23.08 -12.18
C THR A 383 -19.95 22.75 -13.57
N TRP A 384 -19.19 21.98 -14.35
CA TRP A 384 -19.60 21.52 -15.66
C TRP A 384 -20.76 20.51 -15.59
N GLU A 385 -20.71 19.54 -14.67
CA GLU A 385 -21.81 18.58 -14.43
C GLU A 385 -23.11 19.31 -14.06
N ALA A 386 -23.05 20.22 -13.08
CA ALA A 386 -24.21 20.99 -12.65
C ALA A 386 -24.84 21.82 -13.79
N ARG A 387 -24.03 22.27 -14.75
CA ARG A 387 -24.52 22.98 -15.94
C ARG A 387 -25.16 22.05 -16.96
N LYS A 388 -24.58 20.87 -17.17
CA LYS A 388 -25.19 19.84 -18.02
C LYS A 388 -26.56 19.41 -17.51
N ASP A 389 -26.74 19.32 -16.20
CA ASP A 389 -28.04 18.97 -15.61
C ASP A 389 -29.07 20.11 -15.70
N ALA A 390 -28.62 21.37 -15.72
CA ALA A 390 -29.49 22.54 -15.80
C ALA A 390 -30.05 22.79 -17.22
N VAL A 391 -29.36 22.38 -18.28
CA VAL A 391 -29.80 22.56 -19.68
C VAL A 391 -31.07 21.76 -20.00
N PRO A 392 -31.16 20.44 -19.73
CA PRO A 392 -32.37 19.64 -19.93
C PRO A 392 -33.56 20.14 -19.12
N ALA A 393 -33.33 20.64 -17.90
CA ALA A 393 -34.39 21.15 -17.02
C ALA A 393 -35.03 22.43 -17.58
N ASN A 394 -34.24 23.33 -18.18
CA ASN A 394 -34.72 24.55 -18.80
C ASN A 394 -35.44 24.29 -20.13
N GLU A 395 -34.96 23.35 -20.95
CA GLU A 395 -35.62 22.94 -22.20
C GLU A 395 -36.98 22.27 -21.91
N ALA A 396 -37.04 21.37 -20.93
CA ALA A 396 -38.29 20.74 -20.50
C ALA A 396 -39.30 21.73 -19.86
N ALA A 397 -38.82 22.80 -19.23
CA ALA A 397 -39.67 23.87 -18.73
C ALA A 397 -40.20 24.78 -19.85
N ALA A 398 -39.38 25.05 -20.88
CA ALA A 398 -39.79 25.83 -22.05
C ALA A 398 -40.84 25.10 -22.92
N GLU A 399 -40.70 23.78 -23.11
CA GLU A 399 -41.70 22.97 -23.83
C GLU A 399 -43.05 22.83 -23.10
N ARG A 400 -43.07 22.95 -21.77
CA ARG A 400 -44.33 22.97 -20.99
C ARG A 400 -45.03 24.32 -20.98
N ALA A 401 -44.32 25.39 -21.34
CA ALA A 401 -44.82 26.75 -21.37
C ALA A 401 -45.25 27.21 -22.77
N ALA A 402 -44.85 26.48 -23.82
CA ALA A 402 -45.33 26.60 -25.19
C ALA A 402 -46.58 25.71 -25.40
#